data_AF-A0A0B8Q760-F1
#
_entry.id   AF-A0A0B8Q760-F1
#
_cell.length_a   1.000
_cell.length_b   1.000
_cell.length_c   1.000
_cell.angle_alpha   90.00
_cell.angle_beta   90.00
_cell.angle_gamma   90.00
#
_symmetry.space_group_name_H-M   'P 1'
#
loop_
_entity.id
_entity.type
_entity.pdbx_description
1 polymer ?
#
loop_
_entity_poly.entity_id
_entity_poly.type
_entity_poly.pdbx_seq_one_letter_code
_entity_poly.pdbx_strand_id
1 'polypeptide(L)' 'MSFTAVREACEEVGLKEEQITVVGELPALPTISKFAVTPFIAFVDADYSIELDDNEVAEAFEVPASFLFSREHLRESV' A
#
# COMPACT_ATOMS: atom_id res chain seq x y z
N MET A 1 -2.15 15.36 -0.19
CA MET A 1 -3.12 14.46 0.47
C MET A 1 -2.53 13.10 0.82
N SER A 2 -1.51 12.63 0.11
CA SER A 2 -0.82 11.35 0.41
C SER A 2 -0.03 11.31 1.72
N PHE A 3 0.19 12.45 2.41
CA PHE A 3 1.01 12.54 3.62
C PHE A 3 0.67 11.45 4.66
N THR A 4 -0.62 11.20 4.91
CA THR A 4 -1.03 10.15 5.84
C THR A 4 -0.58 8.77 5.37
N ALA A 5 -0.80 8.42 4.10
CA ALA A 5 -0.41 7.11 3.56
C ALA A 5 1.12 6.91 3.56
N VAL A 6 1.88 7.96 3.25
CA VAL A 6 3.34 7.93 3.29
C VAL A 6 3.84 7.74 4.72
N ARG A 7 3.30 8.52 5.67
CA ARG A 7 3.67 8.42 7.08
C ARG A 7 3.41 7.01 7.63
N GLU A 8 2.23 6.43 7.40
CA GLU A 8 1.94 5.06 7.88
C GLU A 8 2.86 4.04 7.23
N ALA A 9 3.16 4.16 5.93
CA ALA A 9 4.11 3.24 5.28
C ALA A 9 5.53 3.35 5.87
N CYS A 10 5.94 4.54 6.32
CA CYS A 10 7.20 4.70 7.04
C CYS A 10 7.16 4.08 8.44
N GLU A 11 6.05 4.21 9.16
CA GLU A 11 5.87 3.71 10.53
C GLU A 11 5.70 2.19 10.58
N GLU A 12 4.85 1.62 9.72
CA GLU A 12 4.46 0.21 9.76
C GLU A 12 5.49 -0.73 9.13
N VAL A 13 6.13 -0.30 8.04
CA VAL A 13 7.03 -1.17 7.23
C VAL A 13 8.42 -0.58 6.99
N GLY A 14 8.73 0.57 7.59
CA GLY A 14 10.09 1.13 7.62
C GLY A 14 10.56 1.75 6.30
N LEU A 15 9.65 2.01 5.36
CA LEU A 15 10.01 2.71 4.13
C LEU A 15 10.50 4.12 4.43
N LYS A 16 11.47 4.60 3.65
CA LYS A 16 11.92 5.98 3.75
C LYS A 16 11.07 6.85 2.84
N GLU A 17 10.69 8.02 3.32
CA GLU A 17 9.88 8.98 2.54
C GLU A 17 10.54 9.32 1.21
N GLU A 18 11.87 9.44 1.16
CA GLU A 18 12.61 9.77 -0.06
C GLU A 18 12.58 8.66 -1.11
N GLN A 19 12.28 7.42 -0.71
CA GLN A 19 12.19 6.26 -1.61
C GLN A 19 10.79 6.09 -2.20
N ILE A 20 9.81 6.92 -1.80
CA ILE A 20 8.41 6.80 -2.22
C ILE A 20 8.06 7.88 -3.23
N THR A 21 7.72 7.47 -4.46
CA THR A 21 7.18 8.36 -5.48
C THR A 21 5.70 8.05 -5.72
N VAL A 22 4.81 8.88 -5.16
CA VAL A 22 3.36 8.75 -5.38
C VAL A 22 3.02 9.09 -6.84
N VAL A 23 2.35 8.17 -7.52
CA VAL A 23 1.98 8.29 -8.94
C VAL A 23 0.52 8.62 -9.17
N GLY A 24 -0.34 8.35 -8.20
CA GLY A 24 -1.77 8.64 -8.34
C GLY A 24 -2.59 8.39 -7.08
N GLU A 25 -3.76 8.99 -7.08
CA GLU A 25 -4.83 8.78 -6.11
C GLU A 25 -5.97 8.04 -6.80
N LEU A 26 -6.50 6.98 -6.19
CA LEU A 26 -7.70 6.31 -6.72
C LEU A 26 -8.95 6.82 -5.97
N PRO A 27 -10.16 6.59 -6.52
CA PRO A 27 -11.38 7.02 -5.88
C PRO A 27 -11.49 6.50 -4.44
N ALA A 28 -11.95 7.39 -3.54
CA ALA A 28 -12.16 7.02 -2.14
C ALA A 28 -13.15 5.86 -2.01
N LEU A 29 -12.81 4.91 -1.16
CA LEU A 29 -13.61 3.73 -0.86
C LEU A 29 -14.45 3.99 0.40
N PRO A 30 -15.79 3.98 0.31
CA PRO A 30 -16.65 4.07 1.48
C PRO A 30 -16.61 2.75 2.25
N THR A 31 -16.53 2.85 3.58
CA THR A 31 -16.56 1.69 4.47
C THR A 31 -17.91 1.57 5.17
N ILE A 32 -18.21 0.37 5.70
CA ILE A 32 -19.46 0.11 6.44
C ILE A 32 -19.60 0.99 7.70
N SER A 33 -18.48 1.44 8.26
CA SER A 33 -18.39 2.29 9.44
C SER A 33 -18.49 3.79 9.13
N LYS A 34 -18.80 4.17 7.87
CA LYS A 34 -18.93 5.55 7.38
C LYS A 34 -17.62 6.35 7.36
N PHE A 35 -16.47 5.68 7.44
CA PHE A 35 -15.19 6.30 7.08
C PHE A 35 -14.96 6.19 5.57
N ALA A 36 -14.20 7.13 5.03
CA ALA A 36 -13.71 7.10 3.65
C ALA A 36 -12.21 6.79 3.66
N VAL A 37 -11.79 5.79 2.88
CA VAL A 37 -10.38 5.44 2.71
C VAL A 37 -9.94 5.94 1.34
N THR A 38 -8.91 6.78 1.30
CA THR A 38 -8.33 7.30 0.05
C THR A 38 -7.04 6.55 -0.29
N PRO A 39 -7.06 5.64 -1.27
CA PRO A 39 -5.88 4.89 -1.67
C PRO A 39 -4.95 5.70 -2.58
N PHE A 40 -3.64 5.52 -2.39
CA PHE A 40 -2.58 6.09 -3.24
C PHE A 40 -1.74 4.96 -3.83
N ILE A 41 -1.32 5.12 -5.08
CA ILE A 41 -0.36 4.23 -5.75
C ILE A 41 0.99 4.95 -5.78
N ALA A 42 2.06 4.24 -5.48
CA ALA A 42 3.42 4.76 -5.50
C ALA A 42 4.40 3.75 -6.09
N PHE A 43 5.50 4.26 -6.65
CA PHE A 43 6.70 3.48 -6.86
C PHE A 43 7.59 3.59 -5.63
N VAL A 44 8.29 2.50 -5.31
CA VAL A 44 9.32 2.43 -4.27
C VAL A 44 10.64 2.11 -4.94
N ASP A 45 11.72 2.75 -4.50
CA ASP A 45 13.07 2.48 -4.99
C ASP A 45 13.45 1.00 -4.81
N ALA A 46 14.19 0.44 -5.78
CA ALA A 46 14.49 -0.99 -5.81
C ALA A 46 15.44 -1.46 -4.69
N ASP A 47 16.13 -0.53 -4.02
CA ASP A 47 17.05 -0.80 -2.91
C ASP A 47 16.39 -0.57 -1.53
N TYR A 48 15.06 -0.50 -1.48
CA TYR A 48 14.33 -0.42 -0.23
C TYR A 48 14.58 -1.64 0.67
N SER A 49 14.45 -1.40 1.96
CA SER A 49 14.50 -2.43 3.00
C SER A 49 13.23 -2.34 3.83
N ILE A 50 12.69 -3.50 4.22
CA ILE A 50 11.55 -3.58 5.11
C ILE A 50 12.03 -3.74 6.55
N GLU A 51 11.47 -2.91 7.43
CA GLU A 51 11.58 -3.03 8.89
C GLU A 51 10.15 -2.94 9.44
N LEU A 52 9.64 -4.05 9.96
CA LEU A 52 8.25 -4.15 10.41
C LEU A 52 8.12 -3.65 11.85
N ASP A 53 7.09 -2.87 12.12
CA ASP A 53 6.64 -2.66 13.50
C ASP A 53 5.87 -3.89 13.98
N ASP A 54 6.50 -4.73 14.81
CA ASP A 54 5.92 -5.95 15.37
C ASP A 54 4.61 -5.71 16.18
N ASN A 55 4.32 -4.47 16.58
CA ASN A 55 3.05 -4.14 17.25
C ASN A 55 1.86 -4.08 16.28
N GLU A 56 2.12 -3.84 15.00
CA GLU A 56 1.09 -3.57 13.99
C GLU A 56 1.15 -4.56 12.81
N VAL A 57 2.36 -4.97 12.40
CA VAL A 57 2.59 -5.82 11.22
C VAL A 57 3.35 -7.09 11.57
N ALA A 58 2.69 -8.24 11.44
CA ALA A 58 3.30 -9.54 11.72
C ALA A 58 4.18 -10.09 10.58
N GLU A 59 3.87 -9.73 9.32
CA GLU A 59 4.58 -10.22 8.13
C GLU A 59 4.34 -9.28 6.94
N ALA A 60 5.33 -9.19 6.04
CA ALA A 60 5.21 -8.55 4.73
C ALA A 60 5.70 -9.50 3.63
N PHE A 61 5.08 -9.40 2.44
CA PHE A 61 5.45 -10.20 1.28
C PHE A 61 5.24 -9.42 -0.01
N GLU A 62 5.93 -9.84 -1.06
CA GLU A 62 5.79 -9.28 -2.40
C GLU A 62 5.01 -10.23 -3.31
N VAL A 63 4.29 -9.64 -4.27
CA VAL A 63 3.61 -10.40 -5.34
C VAL A 63 3.98 -9.78 -6.68
N PRO A 64 4.32 -10.58 -7.71
CA PRO A 64 4.56 -10.05 -9.04
C PRO A 64 3.35 -9.25 -9.55
N ALA A 65 3.57 -8.05 -10.07
CA ALA A 65 2.50 -7.24 -10.64
C ALA A 65 1.71 -7.97 -11.73
N SER A 66 2.38 -8.82 -12.52
CA SER A 66 1.73 -9.68 -13.53
C SER A 66 0.72 -10.66 -12.93
N PHE A 67 0.96 -11.14 -11.70
CA PHE A 67 0.01 -11.98 -10.98
C PHE A 67 -1.22 -11.19 -10.56
N LEU A 68 -1.04 -9.98 -10.00
CA LEU A 68 -2.14 -9.11 -9.54
C LEU A 68 -3.03 -8.62 -10.69
N PHE A 69 -2.45 -8.34 -11.86
CA PHE A 69 -3.19 -7.84 -13.02
C PHE A 69 -3.73 -8.96 -13.93
N SER A 70 -3.48 -10.23 -13.60
CA SER A 70 -4.05 -11.36 -14.35
C SER A 70 -5.53 -11.55 -14.01
N ARG A 71 -6.39 -11.48 -15.02
CA ARG A 71 -7.82 -11.78 -14.88
C ARG A 71 -8.10 -13.19 -14.36
N GLU A 72 -7.22 -14.15 -14.63
CA GLU A 72 -7.39 -15.54 -14.19
C GLU A 72 -7.27 -15.70 -12.68
N HIS A 73 -6.62 -14.75 -12.00
CA HIS A 73 -6.45 -14.75 -10.54
C HIS A 73 -7.45 -13.83 -9.83
N LEU A 74 -8.26 -13.08 -10.56
CA LEU A 74 -9.28 -12.21 -9.97
C LEU A 74 -10.43 -13.07 -9.44
N ARG A 75 -10.62 -13.01 -8.12
CA ARG A 75 -11.81 -13.56 -7.47
C ARG A 75 -12.78 -12.41 -7.19
N GLU A 76 -13.87 -12.36 -7.94
CA GLU A 76 -14.94 -11.42 -7.63
C GLU A 76 -15.56 -11.81 -6.28
N SER A 77 -15.46 -10.90 -5.31
CA SER A 77 -16.25 -11.02 -4.08
C SER A 77 -17.66 -10.52 -4.42
N VAL A 78 -18.56 -11.47 -4.68
CA VAL A 78 -20.00 -11.23 -4.77
C VAL A 78 -20.55 -10.94 -3.38
#